data_AF-A0A1J5LN31-F1
#
_entry.id   AF-A0A1J5LN31-F1
#
_cell.length_a   1.000
_cell.length_b   1.000
_cell.length_c   1.000
_cell.angle_alpha   90.00
_cell.angle_beta   90.00
_cell.angle_gamma   90.00
#
_symmetry.space_group_name_H-M   'P 1'
#
loop_
_entity.id
_entity.type
_entity.pdbx_description
1 polymer ?
#
loop_
_entity_poly.entity_id
_entity_poly.type
_entity_poly.pdbx_seq_one_letter_code
_entity_poly.pdbx_strand_id
1 'polypeptide(L)'
;MELYVGYIAAFMGTICWLPQAWKAWASRDTSGLSLPANLMFLLTVSLWFVYGLMVGDWPIIIANICAILIVLSIVAAKLRYK
;
A
#
# COMPACT_ATOMS: atom_id res chain seq x y z
N MET A 1 -20.52 13.64 -6.13
CA MET A 1 -19.19 14.01 -6.65
C MET A 1 -18.08 13.39 -5.80
N GLU A 2 -18.13 13.57 -4.48
CA GLU A 2 -17.15 13.05 -3.52
C GLU A 2 -16.91 11.54 -3.61
N LEU A 3 -17.98 10.73 -3.72
CA LEU A 3 -17.86 9.27 -3.88
C LEU A 3 -17.02 8.88 -5.11
N TYR A 4 -17.22 9.52 -6.26
CA TYR A 4 -16.47 9.22 -7.49
C TYR A 4 -14.99 9.57 -7.33
N VAL A 5 -14.69 10.73 -6.72
CA VAL A 5 -13.31 11.14 -6.44
C VAL A 5 -12.67 10.15 -5.46
N GLY A 6 -13.38 9.75 -4.40
CA GLY A 6 -12.91 8.77 -3.43
C GLY A 6 -12.60 7.40 -4.05
N TYR A 7 -13.47 6.87 -4.90
CA TYR A 7 -13.22 5.60 -5.58
C TYR A 7 -12.06 5.67 -6.59
N ILE A 8 -11.94 6.77 -7.34
CA ILE A 8 -10.82 6.97 -8.26
C ILE A 8 -9.51 7.10 -7.48
N ALA A 9 -9.50 7.86 -6.37
CA ALA A 9 -8.34 7.98 -5.50
C ALA A 9 -7.95 6.62 -4.89
N ALA A 10 -8.92 5.83 -4.42
CA ALA A 10 -8.70 4.48 -3.91
C ALA A 10 -8.09 3.56 -4.97
N PHE A 11 -8.61 3.61 -6.19
CA PHE A 11 -8.12 2.81 -7.32
C PHE A 11 -6.69 3.20 -7.73
N MET A 12 -6.44 4.49 -7.94
CA MET A 12 -5.11 5.00 -8.30
C MET A 12 -4.09 4.74 -7.19
N GLY A 13 -4.47 4.97 -5.94
CA GLY A 13 -3.63 4.71 -4.76
C GLY A 13 -3.30 3.24 -4.57
N THR A 14 -4.16 2.33 -5.03
CA THR A 14 -3.88 0.88 -5.00
C THR A 14 -2.96 0.46 -6.16
N ILE A 15 -3.30 0.86 -7.39
CA ILE A 15 -2.61 0.38 -8.59
C ILE A 15 -1.20 0.95 -8.71
N CYS A 16 -0.93 2.15 -8.20
CA CYS A 16 0.41 2.75 -8.31
C CYS A 16 1.52 1.90 -7.67
N TRP A 17 1.19 1.05 -6.69
CA TRP A 17 2.15 0.18 -6.01
C TRP A 17 2.29 -1.21 -6.64
N LEU A 18 1.33 -1.65 -7.47
CA LEU A 18 1.37 -2.97 -8.10
C LEU A 18 2.61 -3.20 -8.99
N PRO A 19 3.02 -2.25 -9.86
CA PRO A 19 4.24 -2.41 -10.65
C PRO A 19 5.49 -2.56 -9.78
N GLN A 20 5.55 -1.83 -8.66
CA GLN A 20 6.70 -1.87 -7.75
C GLN A 20 6.76 -3.21 -7.00
N ALA A 21 5.61 -3.72 -6.52
CA ALA A 21 5.51 -5.04 -5.93
C ALA A 21 5.92 -6.12 -6.93
N TRP A 22 5.36 -6.11 -8.14
CA TRP A 22 5.69 -7.07 -9.17
C TRP A 22 7.18 -7.05 -9.53
N LYS A 23 7.76 -5.87 -9.74
CA LYS A 23 9.20 -5.72 -10.01
C LYS A 23 10.06 -6.32 -8.90
N ALA A 24 9.74 -6.03 -7.63
CA ALA A 24 10.50 -6.54 -6.48
C ALA A 24 10.53 -8.08 -6.42
N TRP A 25 9.40 -8.73 -6.73
CA TRP A 25 9.31 -10.19 -6.75
C TRP A 25 9.89 -10.83 -8.01
N ALA A 26 9.75 -10.18 -9.16
CA ALA A 26 10.21 -10.69 -10.45
C ALA A 26 11.72 -10.55 -10.65
N SER A 27 12.28 -9.35 -10.40
CA SER A 27 13.72 -9.13 -10.56
C SER A 27 14.54 -9.67 -9.40
N ARG A 28 13.92 -9.79 -8.22
CA ARG A 28 14.59 -10.07 -6.93
C ARG A 28 15.70 -9.06 -6.59
N ASP A 29 15.78 -7.95 -7.31
CA ASP A 29 16.67 -6.84 -7.01
C ASP A 29 15.90 -5.80 -6.20
N THR A 30 16.22 -5.73 -4.91
CA THR A 30 15.61 -4.80 -3.96
C THR A 30 16.60 -3.76 -3.44
N SER A 31 17.75 -3.60 -4.11
CA SER A 31 18.81 -2.66 -3.72
C SER A 31 18.32 -1.20 -3.66
N GLY A 32 17.44 -0.81 -4.59
CA GLY A 32 16.81 0.52 -4.62
C GLY A 32 15.66 0.73 -3.62
N LEU A 33 15.26 -0.29 -2.85
CA LEU A 33 14.15 -0.19 -1.90
C LEU A 33 14.64 0.12 -0.48
N SER A 34 14.19 1.26 0.07
CA SER A 34 14.41 1.62 1.47
C SER A 34 13.45 0.85 2.39
N LEU A 35 13.98 -0.07 3.22
CA LEU A 35 13.16 -0.80 4.20
C LEU A 35 12.49 0.13 5.22
N PRO A 36 13.18 1.11 5.84
CA PRO A 36 12.54 2.04 6.77
C PRO A 36 11.39 2.83 6.15
N ALA A 37 11.54 3.29 4.91
CA ALA A 37 10.48 4.02 4.21
C ALA A 37 9.25 3.15 3.95
N ASN A 38 9.45 1.91 3.48
CA ASN A 38 8.34 0.99 3.24
C ASN A 38 7.64 0.57 4.54
N LEU A 39 8.37 0.39 5.65
CA LEU A 39 7.78 0.12 6.97
C LEU A 39 7.00 1.32 7.51
N MET A 40 7.53 2.54 7.36
CA MET A 40 6.83 3.76 7.75
C MET A 40 5.54 3.93 6.94
N PHE A 41 5.60 3.68 5.62
CA PHE A 41 4.41 3.74 4.77
C PHE A 41 3.38 2.67 5.14
N LEU A 42 3.81 1.43 5.43
CA LEU A 42 2.95 0.36 5.93
C LEU A 42 2.23 0.78 7.22
N LEU A 43 2.94 1.41 8.15
CA LEU A 43 2.34 1.95 9.37
C LEU A 43 1.33 3.06 9.04
N THR A 44 1.66 3.99 8.15
CA THR A 44 0.75 5.06 7.72
C THR A 44 -0.56 4.51 7.18
N VAL A 45 -0.54 3.57 6.23
CA VAL A 45 -1.77 2.98 5.68
C VAL A 45 -2.53 2.12 6.70
N SER A 46 -1.82 1.50 7.64
CA SER A 46 -2.46 0.77 8.75
C SER A 46 -3.21 1.70 9.70
N LEU A 47 -2.63 2.85 10.03
CA LEU A 47 -3.30 3.88 10.84
C LEU A 47 -4.50 4.48 10.10
N TRP A 48 -4.39 4.73 8.79
CA TRP A 48 -5.53 5.20 7.99
C TRP A 48 -6.65 4.17 7.89
N PHE A 49 -6.33 2.88 7.80
CA PHE A 49 -7.33 1.82 7.85
C PHE A 49 -8.08 1.82 9.19
N VAL A 50 -7.35 1.88 10.32
CA VAL A 50 -7.96 1.98 11.66
C VAL A 50 -8.81 3.25 11.78
N TYR A 51 -8.31 4.38 11.28
CA TYR A 51 -9.08 5.62 11.26
C TYR A 51 -10.36 5.49 10.43
N GLY A 52 -10.30 4.91 9.23
CA GLY A 52 -11.44 4.66 8.37
C GLY A 52 -12.52 3.82 9.08
N LEU A 53 -12.11 2.79 9.83
CA LEU A 53 -13.02 2.00 10.66
C LEU A 53 -13.69 2.85 11.75
N MET A 54 -12.94 3.75 12.40
CA MET A 54 -13.46 4.63 13.45
C MET A 54 -14.50 5.64 12.92
N VAL A 55 -14.33 6.12 11.70
CA VAL A 55 -15.25 7.10 11.07
C VAL A 55 -16.32 6.46 10.17
N GLY A 56 -16.25 5.14 9.94
CA GLY A 56 -17.20 4.42 9.09
C GLY A 56 -17.08 4.72 7.59
N ASP A 57 -15.92 5.16 7.11
CA ASP A 57 -15.69 5.57 5.72
C ASP A 57 -15.20 4.38 4.87
N TRP A 58 -16.12 3.78 4.11
CA TRP A 58 -15.84 2.63 3.25
C TRP A 58 -14.76 2.88 2.18
N PRO A 59 -14.77 4.00 1.42
CA PRO A 59 -13.68 4.34 0.52
C PRO A 59 -12.29 4.33 1.19
N ILE A 60 -12.13 4.94 2.37
CA ILE A 60 -10.88 4.95 3.12
C ILE A 60 -10.49 3.53 3.55
N ILE A 61 -11.44 2.76 4.09
CA ILE A 61 -11.22 1.39 4.55
C ILE A 61 -10.71 0.50 3.40
N ILE A 62 -11.40 0.52 2.26
CA ILE A 62 -11.08 -0.33 1.10
C ILE A 62 -9.73 0.08 0.49
N ALA A 63 -9.48 1.38 0.33
CA ALA A 63 -8.21 1.87 -0.22
C ALA A 63 -7.01 1.42 0.63
N ASN A 64 -7.11 1.57 1.95
CA ASN A 64 -5.99 1.31 2.84
C ASN A 64 -5.76 -0.18 3.08
N ILE A 65 -6.81 -1.03 3.11
CA ILE A 65 -6.58 -2.48 3.21
C ILE A 65 -5.88 -3.03 1.95
N CYS A 66 -6.24 -2.55 0.76
CA CYS A 66 -5.56 -2.90 -0.47
C CYS A 66 -4.09 -2.44 -0.47
N ALA A 67 -3.83 -1.20 -0.03
CA ALA A 67 -2.47 -0.68 0.10
C ALA A 67 -1.63 -1.49 1.10
N ILE A 68 -2.19 -1.86 2.26
CA ILE A 68 -1.52 -2.72 3.25
C ILE A 68 -1.05 -4.03 2.60
N LEU A 69 -1.92 -4.74 1.87
CA LEU A 69 -1.57 -6.00 1.24
C LEU A 69 -0.42 -5.86 0.24
N ILE A 70 -0.44 -4.82 -0.59
CA ILE A 70 0.60 -4.59 -1.61
C ILE A 70 1.92 -4.17 -0.95
N VAL A 71 1.89 -3.24 -0.01
CA VAL A 71 3.11 -2.76 0.68
C VAL A 71 3.72 -3.86 1.53
N LEU A 72 2.90 -4.68 2.19
CA LEU A 72 3.37 -5.87 2.91
C LEU A 72 4.12 -6.82 1.96
N SER A 73 3.63 -7.00 0.73
CA SER A 73 4.32 -7.81 -0.28
C SER A 73 5.67 -7.21 -0.69
N ILE A 74 5.80 -5.88 -0.77
CA ILE A 74 7.06 -5.18 -1.07
C ILE A 74 8.05 -5.36 0.08
N VAL A 75 7.59 -5.17 1.32
CA VAL A 75 8.40 -5.39 2.53
C VAL A 75 8.87 -6.84 2.60
N ALA A 76 7.99 -7.80 2.34
CA ALA A 76 8.34 -9.23 2.31
C ALA A 76 9.40 -9.55 1.24
N ALA A 77 9.29 -8.96 0.03
CA ALA A 77 10.32 -9.09 -1.00
C ALA A 77 11.66 -8.50 -0.54
N LYS A 78 11.67 -7.29 0.05
CA LYS A 78 12.89 -6.65 0.57
C LYS A 78 13.56 -7.46 1.68
N LEU A 79 12.78 -8.05 2.58
CA LEU A 79 13.31 -8.89 3.65
C LEU A 79 13.87 -10.22 3.12
N ARG A 80 13.27 -10.77 2.04
CA ARG A 80 13.71 -12.03 1.44
C ARG A 80 14.94 -11.88 0.54
N TYR A 81 15.02 -10.81 -0.25
CA TYR A 81 16.02 -10.63 -1.30
C TYR A 81 17.06 -9.54 -1.02
N LYS A 82 17.33 -9.26 0.27
CA LYS A 82 18.31 -8.28 0.83
C LYS A 82 18.86 -7.23 -0.13
#